data_AF-B0VLQ4-F1
#
_entry.id   AF-B0VLQ4-F1
#
_cell.length_a   1.000
_cell.length_b   1.000
_cell.length_c   1.000
_cell.angle_alpha   90.00
_cell.angle_beta   90.00
_cell.angle_gamma   90.00
#
_symmetry.space_group_name_H-M   'P 1'
#
loop_
_entity.id
_entity.type
_entity.pdbx_description
1 polymer ?
#
loop_
_entity_poly.entity_id
_entity_poly.type
_entity_poly.pdbx_seq_one_letter_code
_entity_poly.pdbx_strand_id
1 'polypeptide(L)'
;MKAFLVLDELNQFHWAMLKSVLLILALLPIAEVSLKLWLSTEGSSQIMIGFFALSIVSAWLMVSFFTALKTSVWQTKQMASKYEQLLFKAYRYVPMVFLSSLVAYLSLQLSIAF
;
A
#
# COMPACT_ATOMS: atom_id res chain seq x y z
N MET A 1 -18.64 28.79 -6.94
CA MET A 1 -18.96 27.37 -6.67
C MET A 1 -17.95 26.36 -7.25
N LYS A 2 -17.25 26.61 -8.37
CA LYS A 2 -16.27 25.65 -8.95
C LYS A 2 -15.01 25.41 -8.10
N ALA A 3 -14.47 26.44 -7.45
CA ALA A 3 -13.28 26.30 -6.60
C ALA A 3 -13.50 25.36 -5.40
N PHE A 4 -14.73 25.33 -4.86
CA PHE A 4 -15.11 24.44 -3.76
C PHE A 4 -15.12 22.97 -4.19
N LEU A 5 -15.61 22.67 -5.40
CA LEU A 5 -15.62 21.31 -5.95
C LEU A 5 -14.21 20.79 -6.26
N VAL A 6 -13.32 21.65 -6.76
CA VAL A 6 -11.91 21.30 -7.01
C VAL A 6 -11.16 21.03 -5.70
N LEU A 7 -11.43 21.82 -4.65
CA LEU A 7 -10.87 21.57 -3.31
C LEU A 7 -11.35 20.24 -2.74
N ASP A 8 -12.61 19.88 -2.95
CA ASP A 8 -13.19 18.63 -2.45
C ASP A 8 -12.63 17.40 -3.18
N GLU A 9 -12.48 17.45 -4.52
CA GLU A 9 -11.81 16.39 -5.28
C GLU A 9 -10.35 16.18 -4.84
N LEU A 10 -9.62 17.27 -4.59
CA LEU A 10 -8.24 17.22 -4.12
C LEU A 10 -8.13 16.65 -2.70
N ASN A 11 -9.06 17.03 -1.82
CA ASN A 11 -9.11 16.52 -0.46
C ASN A 11 -9.46 15.02 -0.43
N GLN A 12 -10.44 14.59 -1.22
CA GLN A 12 -10.77 13.17 -1.39
C GLN A 12 -9.59 12.36 -1.94
N PHE A 13 -8.89 12.92 -2.92
CA PHE A 13 -7.69 12.31 -3.47
C PHE A 13 -6.57 12.20 -2.41
N HIS A 14 -6.29 13.27 -1.68
CA HIS A 14 -5.31 13.27 -0.59
C HIS A 14 -5.65 12.22 0.47
N TRP A 15 -6.94 12.11 0.83
CA TRP A 15 -7.41 11.12 1.79
C TRP A 15 -7.29 9.68 1.28
N ALA A 16 -7.59 9.44 0.01
CA ALA A 16 -7.38 8.14 -0.63
C ALA A 16 -5.90 7.74 -0.66
N MET A 17 -5.02 8.69 -0.98
CA MET A 17 -3.57 8.54 -0.94
C MET A 17 -3.10 8.17 0.47
N LEU A 18 -3.50 8.93 1.50
CA LEU A 18 -3.10 8.68 2.88
C LEU A 18 -3.55 7.30 3.37
N LYS A 19 -4.80 6.92 3.10
CA LYS A 19 -5.32 5.58 3.41
C LYS A 19 -4.52 4.49 2.74
N SER A 20 -4.15 4.68 1.47
CA SER A 20 -3.35 3.71 0.73
C SER A 20 -1.97 3.55 1.35
N VAL A 21 -1.29 4.65 1.69
CA VAL A 21 0.03 4.60 2.36
C VAL A 21 -0.07 3.93 3.73
N LEU A 22 -1.08 4.26 4.54
CA LEU A 22 -1.29 3.59 5.84
C LEU A 22 -1.54 2.10 5.69
N LEU A 23 -2.33 1.70 4.69
CA LEU A 23 -2.62 0.29 4.41
C LEU A 23 -1.38 -0.48 3.95
N ILE A 24 -0.51 0.16 3.15
CA ILE A 24 0.80 -0.38 2.77
C ILE A 24 1.71 -0.52 3.99
N LEU A 25 1.81 0.50 4.84
CA LEU A 25 2.66 0.46 6.04
C LEU A 25 2.17 -0.59 7.06
N ALA A 26 0.86 -0.82 7.14
CA ALA A 26 0.29 -1.89 7.97
C ALA A 26 0.75 -3.29 7.53
N LEU A 27 1.29 -3.45 6.32
CA LEU A 27 1.86 -4.73 5.88
C LEU A 27 3.04 -5.16 6.77
N LEU A 28 3.83 -4.22 7.30
CA LEU A 28 4.96 -4.51 8.19
C LEU A 28 4.53 -5.26 9.48
N PRO A 29 3.66 -4.69 10.33
CA PRO A 29 3.24 -5.39 11.54
C PRO A 29 2.44 -6.66 11.22
N ILE A 30 1.70 -6.71 10.11
CA ILE A 30 0.96 -7.92 9.70
C ILE A 30 1.92 -9.04 9.31
N ALA A 31 2.95 -8.73 8.52
CA ALA A 31 3.99 -9.69 8.17
C ALA A 31 4.73 -10.19 9.43
N GLU A 32 5.07 -9.28 10.35
CA GLU A 32 5.75 -9.64 11.61
C GLU A 32 4.89 -10.56 12.49
N VAL A 33 3.62 -10.21 12.71
CA VAL A 33 2.69 -11.03 13.49
C VAL A 33 2.48 -12.39 12.82
N SER A 34 2.29 -12.41 11.50
CA SER A 34 2.11 -13.66 10.74
C SER A 34 3.34 -14.56 10.85
N LEU A 35 4.54 -13.98 10.77
CA LEU A 35 5.80 -14.72 10.92
C LEU A 35 5.95 -15.27 12.35
N LYS A 36 5.68 -14.45 13.37
CA LYS A 36 5.73 -14.90 14.78
C LYS A 36 4.78 -16.06 15.04
N LEU A 37 3.54 -15.98 14.55
CA LEU A 37 2.56 -17.06 14.68
C LEU A 37 3.01 -18.34 13.97
N TRP A 38 3.60 -18.23 12.79
CA TRP A 38 4.14 -19.38 12.08
C TRP A 38 5.28 -20.03 12.89
N LEU A 39 6.26 -19.23 13.34
CA LEU A 39 7.43 -19.75 14.05
C LEU A 39 7.14 -20.23 15.49
N SER A 40 6.07 -19.74 16.12
CA SER A 40 5.68 -20.14 17.48
C SER A 40 4.92 -21.47 17.54
N THR A 41 4.68 -22.13 16.41
CA THR A 41 3.88 -23.36 16.36
C THR A 41 4.72 -24.55 15.92
N GLU A 42 4.63 -25.66 16.64
CA GLU A 42 5.39 -26.88 16.39
C GLU A 42 4.49 -28.01 15.86
N GLY A 43 5.07 -28.92 15.06
CA GLY A 43 4.39 -30.11 14.56
C GLY A 43 3.48 -29.86 13.34
N SER A 44 2.46 -30.70 13.15
CA SER A 44 1.62 -30.69 11.94
C SER A 44 0.80 -29.40 11.76
N SER A 45 0.53 -28.66 12.83
CA SER A 45 -0.17 -27.37 12.82
C SER A 45 0.67 -26.24 12.21
N GLN A 46 2.00 -26.36 12.20
CA GLN A 46 2.91 -25.36 11.63
C GLN A 46 2.66 -25.15 10.13
N ILE A 47 2.37 -26.23 9.40
CA ILE A 47 2.07 -26.18 7.96
C ILE A 47 0.77 -25.41 7.72
N MET A 48 -0.29 -25.72 8.48
CA MET A 48 -1.59 -25.05 8.39
C MET A 48 -1.46 -23.54 8.66
N ILE A 49 -0.75 -23.19 9.74
CA ILE A 49 -0.55 -21.78 10.12
C ILE A 49 0.34 -21.07 9.11
N GLY A 50 1.34 -21.74 8.55
CA GLY A 50 2.16 -21.21 7.46
C GLY A 50 1.31 -20.85 6.23
N PHE A 51 0.42 -21.75 5.79
CA PHE A 51 -0.53 -21.43 4.71
C PHE A 51 -1.44 -20.27 5.04
N PHE A 52 -1.94 -20.20 6.28
CA PHE A 52 -2.80 -19.10 6.72
C PHE A 52 -2.06 -17.75 6.76
N ALA A 53 -0.86 -17.72 7.32
CA ALA A 53 0.04 -16.57 7.35
C ALA A 53 0.33 -16.05 5.94
N LEU A 54 0.74 -16.93 5.03
CA LEU A 54 0.99 -16.58 3.63
C LEU A 54 -0.28 -16.07 2.93
N SER A 55 -1.44 -16.66 3.21
CA SER A 55 -2.73 -16.22 2.64
C SER A 55 -3.13 -14.82 3.12
N ILE A 56 -2.95 -14.52 4.41
CA ILE A 56 -3.23 -13.18 4.95
C ILE A 56 -2.29 -12.15 4.34
N VAL A 57 -0.98 -12.40 4.37
CA VAL A 57 0.02 -11.46 3.85
C VAL A 57 -0.19 -11.22 2.35
N SER A 58 -0.48 -12.25 1.57
CA SER A 58 -0.76 -12.12 0.14
C SER A 58 -2.05 -11.36 -0.15
N ALA A 59 -3.13 -11.63 0.58
CA ALA A 59 -4.37 -10.87 0.45
C ALA A 59 -4.15 -9.38 0.78
N TRP A 60 -3.39 -9.09 1.83
CA TRP A 60 -3.08 -7.72 2.22
C TRP A 60 -2.21 -6.99 1.20
N LEU A 61 -1.21 -7.67 0.63
CA LEU A 61 -0.41 -7.17 -0.50
C LEU A 61 -1.30 -6.83 -1.69
N MET A 62 -2.25 -7.71 -2.03
CA MET A 62 -3.17 -7.50 -3.15
C MET A 62 -4.05 -6.26 -2.94
N VAL A 63 -4.63 -6.10 -1.75
CA VAL A 63 -5.43 -4.91 -1.39
C VAL A 63 -4.58 -3.64 -1.41
N SER A 64 -3.35 -3.71 -0.90
CA SER A 64 -2.38 -2.60 -0.94
C SER A 64 -2.06 -2.19 -2.38
N PHE A 65 -1.80 -3.17 -3.24
CA PHE A 65 -1.53 -2.95 -4.65
C PHE A 65 -2.72 -2.30 -5.37
N PHE A 66 -3.93 -2.84 -5.20
CA PHE A 66 -5.11 -2.27 -5.86
C PHE A 66 -5.42 -0.85 -5.40
N THR A 67 -5.30 -0.56 -4.11
CA THR A 67 -5.55 0.79 -3.58
C THR A 67 -4.49 1.79 -4.05
N ALA A 68 -3.22 1.37 -4.10
CA ALA A 68 -2.13 2.19 -4.65
C ALA A 68 -2.32 2.45 -6.14
N LEU A 69 -2.68 1.41 -6.92
CA LEU A 69 -2.95 1.51 -8.34
C LEU A 69 -4.14 2.44 -8.62
N LYS A 70 -5.24 2.31 -7.87
CA LYS A 70 -6.42 3.17 -8.00
C LYS A 70 -6.06 4.64 -7.77
N THR A 71 -5.25 4.93 -6.76
CA THR A 71 -4.73 6.28 -6.53
C THR A 71 -3.85 6.72 -7.71
N SER A 72 -2.96 5.83 -8.20
CA SER A 72 -2.02 6.08 -9.30
C SER A 72 -2.68 6.39 -10.66
N VAL A 73 -3.96 6.04 -10.84
CA VAL A 73 -4.71 6.26 -12.09
C VAL A 73 -5.75 7.38 -11.94
N TRP A 74 -5.91 7.94 -10.73
CA TRP A 74 -6.86 9.02 -10.44
C TRP A 74 -6.67 10.21 -11.38
N GLN A 75 -7.74 10.62 -12.05
CA GLN A 75 -7.74 11.76 -12.97
C GLN A 75 -8.56 12.89 -12.34
N THR A 76 -8.04 14.11 -12.38
CA THR A 76 -8.79 15.32 -12.05
C THR A 76 -8.99 16.16 -13.30
N LYS A 77 -10.21 16.65 -13.52
CA LYS A 77 -10.62 17.29 -14.78
C LYS A 77 -10.25 18.77 -14.85
N GLN A 78 -9.87 19.42 -13.75
CA GLN A 78 -9.61 20.86 -13.71
C GLN A 78 -8.45 21.20 -12.78
N MET A 79 -7.28 21.43 -13.37
CA MET A 79 -6.13 22.08 -12.71
C MET A 79 -5.82 23.36 -13.48
N ALA A 80 -5.67 24.49 -12.78
CA ALA A 80 -5.57 25.80 -13.40
C ALA A 80 -4.17 26.04 -13.99
N SER A 81 -3.13 25.47 -13.38
CA SER A 81 -1.74 25.67 -13.77
C SER A 81 -1.04 24.38 -14.22
N LYS A 82 -0.13 24.50 -15.20
CA LYS A 82 0.77 23.41 -15.61
C LYS A 82 1.62 22.88 -14.45
N TYR A 83 1.99 23.77 -13.51
CA TYR A 83 2.78 23.41 -12.32
C TYR A 83 1.98 22.53 -11.35
N GLU A 84 0.73 22.89 -11.08
CA GLU A 84 -0.19 22.09 -10.24
C GLU A 84 -0.43 20.71 -10.85
N GLN A 85 -0.60 20.65 -12.18
CA GLN A 85 -0.79 19.40 -12.89
C GLN A 85 0.44 18.48 -12.79
N LEU A 86 1.65 19.03 -12.82
CA LEU A 86 2.89 18.26 -12.66
C LEU A 86 3.05 17.75 -11.22
N LEU A 87 2.84 18.61 -10.22
CA LEU A 87 2.86 18.21 -8.81
C LEU A 87 1.81 17.14 -8.52
N PHE A 88 0.60 17.29 -9.05
CA PHE A 88 -0.46 16.30 -8.90
C PHE A 88 -0.06 14.96 -9.51
N LYS A 89 0.49 14.96 -10.74
CA LYS A 89 0.98 13.73 -11.39
C LYS A 89 2.05 13.03 -10.56
N ALA A 90 3.03 13.77 -10.02
CA ALA A 90 4.07 13.18 -9.18
C ALA A 90 3.49 12.62 -7.88
N TYR A 91 2.65 13.40 -7.22
CA TYR A 91 2.04 13.04 -5.94
C TYR A 91 1.16 11.78 -6.04
N ARG A 92 0.52 11.56 -7.19
CA ARG A 92 -0.28 10.37 -7.51
C ARG A 92 0.49 9.05 -7.45
N TYR A 93 1.80 9.06 -7.67
CA TYR A 93 2.64 7.86 -7.62
C TYR A 93 3.18 7.54 -6.22
N VAL A 94 2.99 8.42 -5.24
CA VAL A 94 3.52 8.24 -3.88
C VAL A 94 3.15 6.86 -3.30
N PRO A 95 1.87 6.40 -3.31
CA PRO A 95 1.54 5.08 -2.76
C PRO A 95 2.27 3.92 -3.46
N MET A 96 2.46 4.00 -4.78
CA MET A 96 3.19 2.97 -5.53
C MET A 96 4.67 2.94 -5.17
N VAL A 97 5.29 4.10 -4.94
CA VAL A 97 6.69 4.19 -4.48
C VAL A 97 6.86 3.57 -3.10
N PHE A 98 5.93 3.84 -2.17
CA PHE A 98 5.91 3.22 -0.85
C PHE A 98 5.77 1.70 -0.94
N LEU A 99 4.83 1.21 -1.75
CA LEU A 99 4.62 -0.23 -1.96
C LEU A 99 5.87 -0.89 -2.55
N SER A 100 6.47 -0.30 -3.59
CA SER A 100 7.69 -0.82 -4.21
C SER A 100 8.86 -0.86 -3.23
N SER A 101 9.03 0.19 -2.42
CA SER A 101 10.09 0.26 -1.41
C SER A 101 9.90 -0.81 -0.33
N LEU A 102 8.65 -1.03 0.09
CA LEU A 102 8.31 -2.01 1.10
C LEU A 102 8.49 -3.45 0.59
N VAL A 103 8.10 -3.73 -0.65
CA VAL A 103 8.37 -5.02 -1.31
C VAL A 103 9.88 -5.27 -1.42
N ALA A 104 10.66 -4.27 -1.85
CA ALA A 104 12.11 -4.39 -1.93
C ALA A 104 12.75 -4.67 -0.56
N TYR A 105 12.27 -3.97 0.49
CA TYR A 105 12.69 -4.22 1.87
C TYR A 105 12.40 -5.65 2.32
N LEU A 106 11.16 -6.14 2.12
CA LEU A 106 10.78 -7.50 2.49
C LEU A 106 11.56 -8.55 1.70
N SER A 107 11.81 -8.33 0.41
CA SER A 107 12.64 -9.23 -0.41
C SER A 107 14.08 -9.31 0.09
N LEU A 108 14.67 -8.17 0.48
CA LEU A 108 16.00 -8.14 1.06
C LEU A 108 16.03 -8.89 2.41
N GLN A 109 15.05 -8.65 3.27
CA GLN A 109 14.97 -9.29 4.58
C GLN A 109 14.78 -10.81 4.47
N LEU A 110 13.97 -11.26 3.50
CA LEU A 110 13.82 -12.68 3.19
C LEU A 110 15.14 -13.27 2.68
N SER A 111 15.83 -12.59 1.77
CA SER A 111 17.11 -13.05 1.22
C SER A 111 18.24 -13.16 2.24
N ILE A 112 18.19 -12.40 3.35
CA ILE A 112 19.18 -12.47 4.43
C ILE A 112 18.85 -13.62 5.40
N ALA A 113 17.58 -14.01 5.49
CA ALA A 113 17.10 -15.03 6.44
C ALA A 113 17.24 -16.47 5.93
N PHE A 114 17.54 -16.67 4.63
CA PHE A 114 17.78 -17.96 3.97
C PHE A 114 19.20 -18.02 3.43
#